data_AF-D6MY25-F1
#
_entry.id   AF-D6MY25-F1
#
_cell.length_a   1.000
_cell.length_b   1.000
_cell.length_c   1.000
_cell.angle_alpha   90.00
_cell.angle_beta   90.00
_cell.angle_gamma   90.00
#
_symmetry.space_group_name_H-M   'P 1'
#
loop_
_entity.id
_entity.type
_entity.pdbx_description
1 polymer ?
#
loop_
_entity_poly.entity_id
_entity_poly.type
_entity_poly.pdbx_seq_one_letter_code
_entity_poly.pdbx_strand_id
1 'polypeptide(L)' 'MAQSSRFVRGVYIDKDVEMRAKALAKVKGASFNQVVREAIIKLYRMELGNVRPEEILQE' A
#
# COMPACT_ATOMS: atom_id res chain seq x y z
N MET A 1 12.18 3.25 -16.69
CA MET A 1 10.98 2.47 -17.03
C MET A 1 9.85 2.94 -16.14
N ALA A 2 8.84 3.62 -16.69
CA ALA A 2 7.72 4.12 -15.90
C ALA A 2 6.89 2.92 -15.42
N GLN A 3 6.83 2.74 -14.09
CA GLN A 3 6.04 1.69 -13.47
C GLN A 3 4.57 1.90 -13.84
N SER A 4 3.96 0.94 -14.56
CA SER A 4 2.56 1.03 -15.00
C SER A 4 1.65 1.10 -13.78
N SER A 5 1.13 2.29 -13.46
CA SER A 5 0.14 2.46 -12.41
C SER A 5 -1.22 1.95 -12.90
N ARG A 6 -1.64 0.77 -12.43
CA ARG A 6 -3.00 0.27 -12.65
C ARG A 6 -3.91 0.80 -11.55
N PHE A 7 -4.99 1.49 -11.93
CA PHE A 7 -6.02 1.87 -10.96
C PHE A 7 -6.86 0.63 -10.61
N VAL A 8 -6.77 0.18 -9.37
CA VAL A 8 -7.59 -0.92 -8.85
C VAL A 8 -8.77 -0.28 -8.12
N ARG A 9 -9.99 -0.48 -8.63
CA ARG A 9 -11.22 -0.10 -7.90
C ARG A 9 -11.59 -1.23 -6.93
N GLY A 10 -11.77 -0.89 -5.65
CA GLY A 10 -12.50 -1.72 -4.69
C GLY A 10 -11.67 -2.37 -3.58
N VAL A 11 -11.10 -1.56 -2.68
CA VAL A 11 -10.68 -2.05 -1.36
C VAL A 11 -11.64 -1.45 -0.33
N TYR A 12 -12.37 -2.31 0.39
CA TYR A 12 -13.20 -1.89 1.50
C TYR A 12 -12.34 -1.80 2.76
N ILE A 13 -12.39 -0.66 3.44
CA ILE A 13 -11.71 -0.43 4.71
C ILE A 13 -12.73 0.05 5.74
N ASP A 14 -12.50 -0.27 7.00
CA ASP A 14 -13.29 0.29 8.09
C ASP A 14 -12.89 1.75 8.38
N LYS A 15 -13.71 2.40 9.22
CA LYS A 15 -13.54 3.80 9.61
C LYS A 15 -12.25 4.05 10.41
N ASP A 16 -11.79 3.10 11.21
CA ASP A 16 -10.56 3.27 12.01
C ASP A 16 -9.34 3.30 11.08
N VAL A 17 -9.25 2.36 10.14
CA VAL A 17 -8.21 2.32 9.12
C VAL A 17 -8.21 3.59 8.27
N GLU A 18 -9.40 4.05 7.85
CA GLU A 18 -9.55 5.29 7.10
C GLU A 18 -9.00 6.50 7.88
N MET A 19 -9.38 6.65 9.15
CA MET A 19 -8.93 7.75 10.00
C MET A 19 -7.41 7.73 10.22
N ARG A 20 -6.83 6.55 10.47
CA ARG A 20 -5.37 6.40 10.64
C ARG A 20 -4.63 6.77 9.37
N ALA A 21 -5.09 6.30 8.21
CA ALA A 21 -4.46 6.61 6.93
C ALA A 21 -4.55 8.12 6.61
N LYS A 22 -5.69 8.77 6.91
CA LYS A 22 -5.84 10.24 6.78
C LYS A 22 -4.92 11.01 7.74
N ALA A 23 -4.78 10.58 8.99
CA ALA A 23 -3.88 11.21 9.94
C ALA A 23 -2.42 11.11 9.49
N LEU A 24 -1.99 9.93 9.02
CA LEU A 24 -0.66 9.71 8.48
C LEU A 24 -0.39 10.57 7.23
N ALA A 25 -1.37 10.66 6.33
CA ALA A 25 -1.29 11.49 5.14
C ALA A 25 -1.05 12.96 5.51
N LYS A 26 -1.80 13.47 6.50
CA LYS A 26 -1.64 14.84 7.02
C LYS A 26 -0.26 15.07 7.62
N VAL A 27 0.23 14.18 8.49
CA VAL A 27 1.54 14.35 9.15
C VAL A 27 2.70 14.32 8.15
N LYS A 28 2.59 13.49 7.10
CA LYS A 28 3.65 13.34 6.10
C LYS A 28 3.59 14.35 4.94
N GLY A 29 2.52 15.14 4.83
CA GLY A 29 2.27 15.93 3.63
C GLY A 29 2.10 15.06 2.38
N ALA A 30 1.52 13.88 2.53
CA ALA A 30 1.34 12.89 1.45
C ALA A 30 -0.14 12.67 1.16
N SER A 31 -0.45 12.08 0.00
CA SER A 31 -1.81 11.65 -0.32
C SER A 31 -2.17 10.35 0.40
N PHE A 32 -3.48 10.13 0.60
CA PHE A 32 -4.00 8.86 1.12
C PHE A 32 -3.47 7.64 0.34
N ASN A 33 -3.45 7.74 -1.00
CA ASN A 33 -2.96 6.66 -1.87
C ASN A 33 -1.47 6.37 -1.67
N GLN A 34 -0.64 7.39 -1.41
CA GLN A 34 0.77 7.19 -1.07
C GLN A 34 0.93 6.47 0.26
N VAL A 35 0.13 6.84 1.28
CA VAL A 35 0.13 6.14 2.57
C VAL A 35 -0.25 4.67 2.42
N VAL A 36 -1.30 4.36 1.65
CA VAL A 36 -1.73 2.98 1.39
C VAL A 36 -0.63 2.20 0.66
N ARG A 37 -0.02 2.79 -0.38
CA ARG A 37 1.10 2.18 -1.10
C ARG A 37 2.26 1.84 -0.17
N GLU A 38 2.69 2.80 0.65
CA GLU A 38 3.76 2.59 1.62
C GLU A 38 3.40 1.50 2.64
N ALA A 39 2.16 1.48 3.13
CA ALA A 39 1.70 0.49 4.10
C ALA A 39 1.78 -0.93 3.53
N ILE A 40 1.32 -1.14 2.29
CA ILE A 40 1.40 -2.45 1.62
C ILE A 40 2.86 -2.89 1.46
N ILE A 41 3.75 -1.99 0.97
CA ILE A 41 5.17 -2.32 0.78
C ILE A 41 5.85 -2.63 2.12
N LYS A 42 5.54 -1.87 3.16
CA LYS A 42 6.09 -2.10 4.50
C LYS A 42 5.65 -3.44 5.06
N LEU A 43 4.36 -3.74 5.01
CA LEU A 43 3.82 -5.02 5.45
C LEU A 43 4.44 -6.17 4.67
N TYR A 44 4.48 -6.08 3.34
CA TYR A 44 5.11 -7.10 2.49
C TYR A 44 6.56 -7.37 2.91
N ARG A 45 7.36 -6.33 3.15
CA ARG A 45 8.75 -6.50 3.60
C ARG A 45 8.87 -7.09 5.00
N MET A 46 7.94 -6.78 5.89
CA MET A 46 7.91 -7.34 7.25
C MET A 46 7.61 -8.84 7.23
N GLU A 47 6.69 -9.27 6.37
CA GLU A 47 6.25 -10.67 6.29
C GLU A 47 7.14 -11.54 5.39
N LEU A 48 7.63 -10.97 4.28
CA LEU A 48 8.25 -11.71 3.17
C LEU A 48 9.67 -11.24 2.85
N GLY A 49 10.18 -10.22 3.56
CA GLY A 49 11.51 -9.69 3.32
C GLY A 49 11.68 -9.11 1.91
N ASN A 50 12.70 -9.60 1.20
CA ASN A 50 13.05 -9.15 -0.16
C ASN A 50 12.61 -10.11 -1.26
N VAL A 51 11.78 -11.11 -0.94
CA VAL A 51 11.22 -12.05 -1.93
C VAL A 51 10.44 -11.26 -2.98
N ARG A 52 10.63 -11.57 -4.27
CA ARG A 52 9.95 -10.84 -5.34
C ARG A 52 8.47 -11.29 -5.42
N PRO A 53 7.49 -10.40 -5.61
CA PRO A 53 6.08 -10.82 -5.69
C PRO A 53 5.82 -11.90 -6.75
N GLU A 54 6.55 -11.86 -7.86
CA GLU A 54 6.46 -12.84 -8.96
C GLU A 54 6.94 -14.24 -8.56
N GLU A 55 7.74 -14.37 -7.50
CA GLU A 55 8.19 -15.67 -6.97
C GLU A 55 7.10 -16.35 -6.13
N ILE A 56 6.15 -15.57 -5.58
CA ILE A 56 5.07 -16.06 -4.72
C ILE A 56 3.80 -16.30 -5.52
N LEU A 57 3.47 -15.37 -6.42
CA LEU A 57 2.23 -15.39 -7.21
C LEU A 57 2.34 -16.23 -8.48
N GLN A 58 3.24 -17.22 -8.51
CA GLN A 58 3.29 -18.18 -9.62
C GLN A 58 1.90 -18.78 -9.83
N GLU A 59 1.37 -18.67 -11.05
CA GLU A 59 0.14 -19.38 -11.47
C GLU A 59 0.36 -20.89 -11.51
#